data_AF-A0A2G6DQ23-F1
#
_entry.id   AF-A0A2G6DQ23-F1
#
_cell.length_a   1.000
_cell.length_b   1.000
_cell.length_c   1.000
_cell.angle_alpha   90.00
_cell.angle_beta   90.00
_cell.angle_gamma   90.00
#
_symmetry.space_group_name_H-M   'P 1'
#
loop_
_entity.id
_entity.type
_entity.pdbx_description
1 polymer ?
#
loop_
_entity_poly.entity_id
_entity_poly.type
_entity_poly.pdbx_seq_one_letter_code
_entity_poly.pdbx_strand_id
1 'polypeptide(L)'
;MKNMKIIFAVLGVVILGIFVISVYVFTDFSENPGYDADDNDMYIIYETPVESEDDCSRLEKYDEQNSVCYFECQTEKECEEIGKKIDEEFENLSGEYDAFSELQFNKAHHFEGEDVIDAQTILAEYRVEKNENFVFIQGKKEDEKQQKVIKWIKFISPDDFSDKYIENVKLVETIEDGQTLAYVHPNDKNLAKWNIVVAMDSFHDGEQEVIFTLIHEFSHILTLNHSQLTEEFTDCKTFEVQEGCLNNSAYLNTFYQKFWKGKFDEWAENYEENYVKDPNAFVTEYASVNPGEDIAESFARFVLKNKPTDTSMIKNQKIAFFYDYPELVKMRNDMRDNLKNFVRKRVRN
;
A
#
# COMPACT_ATOMS: atom_id res chain seq x y z
N MET A 1 -73.89 -21.15 -4.97
CA MET A 1 -73.31 -19.82 -4.63
C MET A 1 -73.39 -18.90 -5.86
N LYS A 2 -73.76 -17.64 -5.64
CA LYS A 2 -73.67 -16.42 -6.50
C LYS A 2 -73.40 -16.61 -8.02
N ASN A 3 -74.36 -16.29 -8.89
CA ASN A 3 -74.59 -14.97 -9.58
C ASN A 3 -73.52 -14.68 -10.66
N MET A 4 -73.76 -14.56 -11.98
CA MET A 4 -74.83 -13.98 -12.83
C MET A 4 -74.60 -12.51 -13.26
N LYS A 5 -74.47 -12.30 -14.59
CA LYS A 5 -74.67 -11.06 -15.41
C LYS A 5 -73.59 -9.95 -15.35
N ILE A 6 -73.15 -9.26 -16.43
CA ILE A 6 -73.77 -8.45 -17.54
C ILE A 6 -74.02 -6.97 -17.13
N ILE A 7 -73.64 -5.90 -17.88
CA ILE A 7 -72.81 -5.72 -19.11
C ILE A 7 -72.50 -4.19 -19.35
N PHE A 8 -71.68 -3.80 -20.36
CA PHE A 8 -71.33 -2.41 -20.80
C PHE A 8 -70.46 -1.56 -19.82
N ALA A 9 -69.49 -0.69 -20.17
CA ALA A 9 -69.20 0.29 -21.26
C ALA A 9 -69.42 1.77 -20.84
N VAL A 10 -68.99 2.74 -21.69
CA VAL A 10 -69.00 4.22 -21.51
C VAL A 10 -67.82 4.74 -20.64
N LEU A 11 -66.81 5.48 -21.13
CA LEU A 11 -66.71 6.77 -21.88
C LEU A 11 -66.82 8.00 -20.94
N GLY A 12 -65.75 8.78 -20.82
CA GLY A 12 -65.68 10.00 -19.99
C GLY A 12 -64.76 11.07 -20.59
N VAL A 13 -65.37 12.10 -21.15
CA VAL A 13 -64.76 13.35 -21.64
C VAL A 13 -65.08 14.47 -20.61
N VAL A 14 -64.58 15.69 -20.82
CA VAL A 14 -64.98 17.01 -20.24
C VAL A 14 -64.01 17.55 -19.15
N ILE A 15 -63.58 18.83 -19.08
CA ILE A 15 -63.37 19.97 -20.04
C ILE A 15 -62.86 21.23 -19.25
N LEU A 16 -62.29 22.24 -19.93
CA LEU A 16 -61.98 23.64 -19.46
C LEU A 16 -60.93 23.84 -18.33
N GLY A 17 -60.10 24.90 -18.34
CA GLY A 17 -59.89 25.95 -19.35
C GLY A 17 -59.08 27.18 -18.87
N ILE A 18 -58.99 28.22 -19.74
CA ILE A 18 -58.61 29.64 -19.48
C ILE A 18 -57.09 29.86 -19.23
N PHE A 19 -56.32 30.42 -20.19
CA PHE A 19 -55.92 31.85 -20.32
C PHE A 19 -55.29 32.45 -19.03
N VAL A 20 -54.14 33.11 -19.07
CA VAL A 20 -53.90 34.44 -19.67
C VAL A 20 -52.42 34.64 -20.07
N ILE A 21 -52.18 35.42 -21.12
CA ILE A 21 -50.87 35.95 -21.53
C ILE A 21 -50.52 37.19 -20.68
N SER A 22 -49.29 37.27 -20.19
CA SER A 22 -48.69 38.53 -19.70
C SER A 22 -47.25 38.66 -20.20
N VAL A 23 -46.95 39.79 -20.84
CA VAL A 23 -45.63 40.13 -21.42
C VAL A 23 -45.12 41.39 -20.73
N TYR A 24 -43.79 41.54 -20.63
CA TYR A 24 -43.07 42.65 -19.98
C TYR A 24 -43.25 42.66 -18.44
N VAL A 25 -42.25 43.07 -17.65
CA VAL A 25 -41.37 44.24 -17.81
C VAL A 25 -39.92 43.94 -17.38
N PHE A 26 -38.95 44.47 -18.12
CA PHE A 26 -37.58 44.69 -17.63
C PHE A 26 -37.57 45.90 -16.70
N THR A 27 -37.12 45.72 -15.46
CA THR A 27 -36.67 46.83 -14.59
C THR A 27 -35.40 46.41 -13.88
N ASP A 28 -34.29 47.07 -14.20
CA ASP A 28 -33.16 47.19 -13.29
C ASP A 28 -33.63 47.83 -11.98
N PHE A 29 -33.11 47.32 -10.87
CA PHE A 29 -32.80 48.17 -9.72
C PHE A 29 -31.56 47.62 -9.00
N SER A 30 -30.68 48.52 -8.61
CA SER A 30 -29.29 48.22 -8.24
C SER A 30 -29.08 47.95 -6.75
N GLU A 31 -27.92 47.33 -6.48
CA GLU A 31 -27.13 47.43 -5.24
C GLU A 31 -27.65 46.82 -3.93
N ASN A 32 -26.96 45.77 -3.49
CA ASN A 32 -26.24 45.77 -2.20
C ASN A 32 -24.90 45.02 -2.40
N PRO A 33 -23.86 45.20 -1.56
CA PRO A 33 -22.53 45.47 -2.09
C PRO A 33 -21.46 44.44 -1.68
N GLY A 34 -20.28 44.57 -2.29
CA GLY A 34 -19.04 44.06 -1.71
C GLY A 34 -18.80 42.56 -1.87
N TYR A 35 -18.33 42.18 -3.04
CA TYR A 35 -17.00 41.57 -3.12
C TYR A 35 -16.23 42.33 -4.19
N ASP A 36 -15.27 43.16 -3.75
CA ASP A 36 -14.26 43.70 -4.65
C ASP A 36 -13.48 42.53 -5.24
N ALA A 37 -13.41 42.48 -6.57
CA ALA A 37 -12.48 41.59 -7.26
C ALA A 37 -11.09 42.24 -7.22
N ASP A 38 -10.45 42.17 -6.05
CA ASP A 38 -9.11 42.69 -5.81
C ASP A 38 -8.09 41.54 -5.74
N ASP A 39 -7.06 41.67 -6.57
CA ASP A 39 -5.96 40.74 -6.91
C ASP A 39 -6.26 39.27 -7.28
N ASN A 40 -5.72 38.86 -8.44
CA ASN A 40 -5.63 37.46 -8.88
C ASN A 40 -4.46 36.76 -8.16
N ASP A 41 -4.61 36.49 -6.86
CA ASP A 41 -3.78 35.48 -6.20
C ASP A 41 -4.26 34.08 -6.65
N MET A 42 -3.69 33.63 -7.78
CA MET A 42 -3.96 32.34 -8.41
C MET A 42 -3.25 31.23 -7.62
N TYR A 43 -3.86 30.78 -6.52
CA TYR A 43 -3.36 29.67 -5.72
C TYR A 43 -3.51 28.34 -6.45
N ILE A 44 -2.39 27.63 -6.61
CA ILE A 44 -2.40 26.22 -7.01
C ILE A 44 -2.82 25.41 -5.78
N ILE A 45 -3.82 24.55 -5.96
CA ILE A 45 -4.36 23.71 -4.88
C ILE A 45 -4.18 22.24 -5.24
N TYR A 46 -3.67 21.49 -4.26
CA TYR A 46 -3.63 20.04 -4.29
C TYR A 46 -4.51 19.50 -3.16
N GLU A 47 -5.29 18.47 -3.48
CA GLU A 47 -6.27 17.85 -2.60
C GLU A 47 -6.05 16.33 -2.55
N THR A 48 -6.26 15.71 -1.40
CA THR A 48 -6.16 14.27 -1.17
C THR A 48 -7.45 13.79 -0.52
N PRO A 49 -8.23 12.86 -1.11
CA PRO A 49 -9.40 12.28 -0.47
C PRO A 49 -9.04 11.51 0.81
N VAL A 50 -9.79 11.70 1.90
CA VAL A 50 -9.52 11.07 3.21
C VAL A 50 -10.80 10.64 3.93
N GLU A 51 -10.66 9.83 4.99
CA GLU A 51 -11.80 9.40 5.82
C GLU A 51 -12.06 10.33 7.03
N SER A 52 -11.02 10.97 7.58
CA SER A 52 -11.13 11.93 8.69
C SER A 52 -9.98 12.96 8.71
N GLU A 53 -10.06 13.96 9.60
CA GLU A 53 -9.01 14.96 9.83
C GLU A 53 -7.66 14.34 10.27
N ASP A 54 -7.70 13.20 10.96
CA ASP A 54 -6.50 12.48 11.43
C ASP A 54 -5.65 11.91 10.28
N ASP A 55 -6.22 11.79 9.07
CA ASP A 55 -5.52 11.36 7.85
C ASP A 55 -4.77 12.53 7.14
N CYS A 56 -4.76 13.76 7.70
CA CYS A 56 -4.04 14.92 7.14
C CYS A 56 -2.64 15.11 7.72
N SER A 57 -1.67 15.52 6.89
CA SER A 57 -0.35 15.93 7.40
C SER A 57 -0.44 17.26 8.16
N ARG A 58 0.51 17.50 9.07
CA ARG A 58 0.67 18.79 9.80
C ARG A 58 0.89 20.02 8.90
N LEU A 59 1.03 19.82 7.59
CA LEU A 59 1.19 20.84 6.55
C LEU A 59 -0.03 20.93 5.62
N GLU A 60 -1.13 20.26 5.98
CA GLU A 60 -2.43 20.29 5.29
C GLU A 60 -3.53 20.89 6.18
N LYS A 61 -4.62 21.27 5.53
CA LYS A 61 -5.90 21.61 6.15
C LYS A 61 -6.91 20.55 5.76
N TYR A 62 -7.81 20.18 6.67
CA TYR A 62 -8.94 19.31 6.36
C TYR A 62 -10.15 20.10 5.84
N ASP A 63 -10.81 19.59 4.81
CA ASP A 63 -12.13 20.01 4.34
C ASP A 63 -13.14 18.89 4.60
N GLU A 64 -13.93 19.06 5.65
CA GLU A 64 -14.99 18.13 6.09
C GLU A 64 -16.09 17.96 5.04
N GLN A 65 -16.38 18.98 4.21
CA GLN A 65 -17.49 18.95 3.26
C GLN A 65 -17.17 18.07 2.04
N ASN A 66 -15.90 18.08 1.60
CA ASN A 66 -15.44 17.29 0.46
C ASN A 66 -14.67 16.02 0.89
N SER A 67 -14.40 15.86 2.19
CA SER A 67 -13.57 14.81 2.77
C SER A 67 -12.18 14.77 2.10
N VAL A 68 -11.49 15.91 2.11
CA VAL A 68 -10.13 16.04 1.55
C VAL A 68 -9.17 16.75 2.50
N CYS A 69 -7.90 16.34 2.50
CA CYS A 69 -6.79 17.15 2.99
C CYS A 69 -6.25 18.01 1.84
N TYR A 70 -5.94 19.27 2.07
CA TYR A 70 -5.42 20.16 1.02
C TYR A 70 -4.34 21.13 1.50
N PHE A 71 -3.58 21.65 0.55
CA PHE A 71 -2.69 22.79 0.77
C PHE A 71 -2.72 23.75 -0.42
N GLU A 72 -2.36 25.00 -0.16
CA GLU A 72 -2.35 26.10 -1.12
C GLU A 72 -0.90 26.58 -1.31
N CYS A 73 -0.53 26.90 -2.55
CA CYS A 73 0.77 27.45 -2.92
C CYS A 73 0.61 28.47 -4.05
N GLN A 74 1.41 29.54 -4.05
CA GLN A 74 1.35 30.62 -5.04
C GLN A 74 2.15 30.30 -6.31
N THR A 75 3.09 29.36 -6.25
CA THR A 75 3.92 28.97 -7.42
C THR A 75 4.20 27.47 -7.45
N GLU A 76 4.36 26.90 -8.65
CA GLU A 76 4.72 25.49 -8.84
C GLU A 76 5.95 25.07 -8.02
N LYS A 77 6.94 25.97 -7.89
CA LYS A 77 8.16 25.73 -7.09
C LYS A 77 7.87 25.66 -5.59
N GLU A 78 6.96 26.48 -5.09
CA GLU A 78 6.49 26.40 -3.70
C GLU A 78 5.68 25.12 -3.46
N CYS A 79 4.85 24.72 -4.43
CA CYS A 79 4.15 23.45 -4.40
C CYS A 79 5.12 22.26 -4.36
N GLU A 80 6.19 22.28 -5.17
CA GLU A 80 7.27 21.30 -5.10
C GLU A 80 8.01 21.32 -3.75
N GLU A 81 8.23 22.49 -3.14
CA GLU A 81 8.93 22.61 -1.86
C GLU A 81 8.07 22.15 -0.67
N ILE A 82 6.76 22.39 -0.70
CA ILE A 82 5.83 21.86 0.31
C ILE A 82 5.60 20.35 0.08
N GLY A 83 5.53 19.90 -1.19
CA GLY A 83 5.52 18.48 -1.54
C GLY A 83 6.77 17.76 -1.01
N LYS A 84 7.96 18.31 -1.24
CA LYS A 84 9.24 17.77 -0.71
C LYS A 84 9.24 17.69 0.82
N LYS A 85 8.71 18.69 1.53
CA LYS A 85 8.62 18.67 3.02
C LYS A 85 7.69 17.59 3.59
N ILE A 86 6.88 16.94 2.75
CA ILE A 86 5.99 15.86 3.14
C ILE A 86 6.45 14.54 2.54
N ASP A 87 7.09 14.53 1.37
CA ASP A 87 7.92 13.39 0.95
C ASP A 87 9.11 13.17 1.93
N GLU A 88 9.58 14.21 2.63
CA GLU A 88 10.50 14.13 3.78
C GLU A 88 9.88 13.35 4.97
N GLU A 89 8.56 13.35 5.14
CA GLU A 89 7.88 12.51 6.14
C GLU A 89 7.95 11.02 5.76
N PHE A 90 7.96 10.70 4.45
CA PHE A 90 8.19 9.32 3.96
C PHE A 90 9.66 8.88 4.04
N GLU A 91 10.62 9.81 3.92
CA GLU A 91 12.03 9.50 4.21
C GLU A 91 12.19 9.16 5.71
N ASN A 92 11.55 9.89 6.62
CA ASN A 92 11.55 9.58 8.05
C ASN A 92 11.04 8.15 8.31
N LEU A 93 9.92 7.74 7.68
CA LEU A 93 9.36 6.38 7.81
C LEU A 93 10.42 5.27 7.63
N SER A 94 11.34 5.48 6.70
CA SER A 94 12.42 4.53 6.41
C SER A 94 13.70 4.78 7.20
N GLY A 95 13.92 6.00 7.70
CA GLY A 95 15.10 6.38 8.47
C GLY A 95 15.04 5.91 9.93
N GLU A 96 13.85 5.88 10.54
CA GLU A 96 13.65 5.27 11.86
C GLU A 96 13.84 3.74 11.78
N TYR A 97 13.31 3.10 10.72
CA TYR A 97 13.54 1.68 10.47
C TYR A 97 15.04 1.35 10.26
N ASP A 98 15.77 2.11 9.44
CA ASP A 98 17.21 1.87 9.23
C ASP A 98 17.98 1.86 10.56
N ALA A 99 17.70 2.81 11.46
CA ALA A 99 18.34 2.90 12.78
C ALA A 99 17.95 1.76 13.74
N PHE A 100 16.74 1.20 13.61
CA PHE A 100 16.27 0.06 14.40
C PHE A 100 16.77 -1.28 13.86
N SER A 101 16.81 -1.45 12.53
CA SER A 101 17.33 -2.64 11.85
C SER A 101 18.80 -2.90 12.24
N GLU A 102 19.64 -1.86 12.27
CA GLU A 102 21.02 -1.93 12.76
C GLU A 102 21.14 -2.36 14.24
N LEU A 103 20.10 -2.18 15.06
CA LEU A 103 20.08 -2.59 16.46
C LEU A 103 19.58 -4.03 16.64
N GLN A 104 18.53 -4.44 15.93
CA GLN A 104 17.94 -5.79 16.07
C GLN A 104 18.68 -6.88 15.30
N PHE A 105 19.41 -6.57 14.21
CA PHE A 105 20.09 -7.61 13.44
C PHE A 105 21.12 -8.41 14.27
N ASN A 106 21.63 -7.83 15.36
CA ASN A 106 22.44 -8.52 16.38
C ASN A 106 21.72 -9.69 17.10
N LYS A 107 20.48 -10.04 16.74
CA LYS A 107 19.66 -11.11 17.34
C LYS A 107 18.76 -11.89 16.37
N ALA A 108 18.54 -11.40 15.15
CA ALA A 108 17.58 -11.99 14.22
C ALA A 108 18.05 -13.37 13.72
N HIS A 109 17.21 -14.39 13.88
CA HIS A 109 17.50 -15.75 13.42
C HIS A 109 16.97 -15.98 11.99
N HIS A 110 17.67 -16.83 11.24
CA HIS A 110 17.25 -17.30 9.93
C HIS A 110 16.01 -18.20 10.05
N PHE A 111 14.90 -17.82 9.40
CA PHE A 111 13.68 -18.64 9.33
C PHE A 111 13.80 -19.64 8.17
N GLU A 112 14.37 -20.82 8.43
CA GLU A 112 14.17 -21.97 7.54
C GLU A 112 12.75 -22.52 7.76
N GLY A 113 11.96 -22.61 6.69
CA GLY A 113 10.54 -22.92 6.76
C GLY A 113 10.21 -24.37 7.10
N GLU A 114 10.34 -24.77 8.37
CA GLU A 114 9.65 -25.93 8.94
C GLU A 114 8.34 -25.51 9.63
N ASP A 115 7.32 -26.37 9.54
CA ASP A 115 5.91 -26.26 9.96
C ASP A 115 5.64 -25.78 11.41
N VAL A 116 6.00 -24.54 11.78
CA VAL A 116 5.59 -23.93 13.06
C VAL A 116 4.19 -23.32 12.95
N ILE A 117 3.18 -24.20 12.93
CA ILE A 117 1.81 -23.84 13.36
C ILE A 117 1.68 -24.26 14.83
N ASP A 118 2.41 -23.59 15.74
CA ASP A 118 2.28 -23.85 17.17
C ASP A 118 1.87 -22.60 17.97
N ALA A 119 0.84 -22.79 18.80
CA ALA A 119 0.28 -21.93 19.84
C ALA A 119 0.29 -20.38 19.75
N GLN A 120 0.31 -19.74 18.57
CA GLN A 120 0.10 -18.28 18.46
C GLN A 120 -1.28 -17.85 19.01
N THR A 121 -1.32 -16.90 19.97
CA THR A 121 -2.58 -16.30 20.44
C THR A 121 -3.17 -15.42 19.34
N ILE A 122 -4.15 -15.92 18.58
CA ILE A 122 -4.86 -15.12 17.57
C ILE A 122 -5.70 -14.04 18.25
N LEU A 123 -5.32 -12.78 18.04
CA LEU A 123 -6.04 -11.61 18.53
C LEU A 123 -7.18 -11.22 17.60
N ALA A 124 -6.96 -11.29 16.28
CA ALA A 124 -7.99 -11.16 15.25
C ALA A 124 -7.59 -11.90 13.96
N GLU A 125 -8.56 -12.37 13.20
CA GLU A 125 -8.36 -12.93 11.86
C GLU A 125 -9.41 -12.39 10.89
N TYR A 126 -8.98 -12.05 9.68
CA TYR A 126 -9.81 -11.51 8.61
C TYR A 126 -9.56 -12.31 7.33
N ARG A 127 -10.61 -12.68 6.60
CA ARG A 127 -10.51 -13.16 5.22
C ARG A 127 -10.62 -11.97 4.27
N VAL A 128 -9.77 -11.92 3.25
CA VAL A 128 -9.82 -10.91 2.19
C VAL A 128 -10.77 -11.40 1.08
N GLU A 129 -11.94 -10.78 1.00
CA GLU A 129 -12.91 -10.96 -0.09
C GLU A 129 -12.88 -9.78 -1.05
N LYS A 130 -13.61 -9.92 -2.18
CA LYS A 130 -13.53 -8.99 -3.32
C LYS A 130 -13.74 -7.51 -3.00
N ASN A 131 -13.00 -6.66 -3.70
CA ASN A 131 -12.91 -5.20 -3.48
C ASN A 131 -12.49 -4.90 -2.03
N GLU A 132 -11.44 -5.59 -1.55
CA GLU A 132 -10.84 -5.37 -0.23
C GLU A 132 -11.83 -5.48 0.96
N ASN A 133 -12.77 -6.42 0.85
CA ASN A 133 -13.72 -6.70 1.90
C ASN A 133 -13.09 -7.64 2.94
N PHE A 134 -12.45 -7.06 3.96
CA PHE A 134 -11.82 -7.80 5.06
C PHE A 134 -12.90 -8.32 6.02
N VAL A 135 -13.37 -9.54 5.77
CA VAL A 135 -14.41 -10.21 6.55
C VAL A 135 -13.79 -10.80 7.81
N PHE A 136 -14.14 -10.23 8.96
CA PHE A 136 -13.74 -10.73 10.27
C PHE A 136 -14.20 -12.18 10.52
N ILE A 137 -13.28 -13.03 10.98
CA ILE A 137 -13.48 -14.47 11.20
C ILE A 137 -13.54 -14.79 12.69
N GLN A 138 -12.53 -14.36 13.47
CA GLN A 138 -12.41 -14.64 14.90
C GLN A 138 -11.54 -13.61 15.62
N GLY A 139 -11.55 -13.65 16.96
CA GLY A 139 -10.77 -12.75 17.84
C GLY A 139 -11.59 -11.60 18.42
N LYS A 140 -11.01 -10.39 18.50
CA LYS A 140 -11.66 -9.16 18.95
C LYS A 140 -11.41 -8.02 17.95
N LYS A 141 -12.46 -7.38 17.45
CA LYS A 141 -12.36 -6.31 16.45
C LYS A 141 -12.06 -4.91 17.03
N GLU A 142 -12.18 -4.73 18.34
CA GLU A 142 -12.32 -3.41 18.99
C GLU A 142 -10.99 -2.75 19.41
N ASP A 143 -9.83 -3.30 19.02
CA ASP A 143 -8.52 -2.72 19.33
C ASP A 143 -8.08 -1.72 18.25
N GLU A 144 -7.66 -0.53 18.66
CA GLU A 144 -7.27 0.57 17.76
C GLU A 144 -6.02 0.23 16.93
N LYS A 145 -4.99 -0.39 17.53
CA LYS A 145 -3.77 -0.78 16.81
C LYS A 145 -4.09 -1.81 15.75
N GLN A 146 -4.90 -2.82 16.08
CA GLN A 146 -5.35 -3.82 15.12
C GLN A 146 -6.11 -3.19 13.94
N GLN A 147 -6.94 -2.18 14.18
CA GLN A 147 -7.64 -1.46 13.12
C GLN A 147 -6.66 -0.67 12.23
N LYS A 148 -5.63 -0.02 12.80
CA LYS A 148 -4.57 0.64 12.02
C LYS A 148 -3.82 -0.34 11.11
N VAL A 149 -3.45 -1.52 11.60
CA VAL A 149 -2.80 -2.57 10.78
C VAL A 149 -3.65 -2.96 9.58
N ILE A 150 -4.94 -3.21 9.80
CA ILE A 150 -5.85 -3.57 8.72
C ILE A 150 -6.05 -2.40 7.73
N LYS A 151 -6.02 -1.13 8.19
CA LYS A 151 -6.02 0.06 7.31
C LYS A 151 -4.73 0.13 6.48
N TRP A 152 -3.56 -0.11 7.07
CA TRP A 152 -2.28 -0.09 6.33
C TRP A 152 -2.14 -1.24 5.32
N ILE A 153 -2.57 -2.46 5.64
CA ILE A 153 -2.50 -3.59 4.68
C ILE A 153 -3.31 -3.29 3.41
N LYS A 154 -4.50 -2.70 3.56
CA LYS A 154 -5.32 -2.20 2.43
C LYS A 154 -4.62 -1.10 1.63
N PHE A 155 -3.95 -0.18 2.31
CA PHE A 155 -3.25 0.91 1.64
C PHE A 155 -2.02 0.43 0.86
N ILE A 156 -1.34 -0.61 1.37
CA ILE A 156 -0.13 -1.19 0.76
C ILE A 156 -0.47 -2.14 -0.39
N SER A 157 -1.54 -2.91 -0.29
CA SER A 157 -1.92 -3.90 -1.32
C SER A 157 -3.10 -3.38 -2.16
N PRO A 158 -2.94 -3.08 -3.46
CA PRO A 158 -4.07 -2.60 -4.29
C PRO A 158 -5.19 -3.65 -4.45
N ASP A 159 -6.45 -3.22 -4.60
CA ASP A 159 -7.64 -4.09 -4.70
C ASP A 159 -7.45 -5.33 -5.59
N ASP A 160 -7.07 -5.14 -6.85
CA ASP A 160 -6.88 -6.20 -7.84
C ASP A 160 -5.77 -7.20 -7.44
N PHE A 161 -4.80 -6.76 -6.62
CA PHE A 161 -3.73 -7.60 -6.09
C PHE A 161 -4.21 -8.36 -4.85
N SER A 162 -4.82 -7.68 -3.87
CA SER A 162 -5.43 -8.27 -2.68
C SER A 162 -6.43 -9.37 -3.04
N ASP A 163 -7.39 -9.03 -3.91
CA ASP A 163 -8.43 -9.93 -4.43
C ASP A 163 -7.85 -11.18 -5.11
N LYS A 164 -6.66 -11.07 -5.71
CA LYS A 164 -6.01 -12.16 -6.44
C LYS A 164 -5.09 -13.01 -5.57
N TYR A 165 -4.35 -12.42 -4.63
CA TYR A 165 -3.22 -13.07 -3.97
C TYR A 165 -3.34 -13.20 -2.44
N ILE A 166 -4.16 -12.42 -1.74
CA ILE A 166 -4.31 -12.53 -0.27
C ILE A 166 -5.58 -13.32 0.08
N GLU A 167 -5.48 -14.32 0.97
CA GLU A 167 -6.64 -15.08 1.50
C GLU A 167 -7.01 -14.60 2.90
N ASN A 168 -6.03 -14.57 3.83
CA ASN A 168 -6.28 -14.19 5.23
C ASN A 168 -5.20 -13.24 5.76
N VAL A 169 -5.60 -12.42 6.73
CA VAL A 169 -4.71 -11.63 7.59
C VAL A 169 -4.97 -12.04 9.04
N LYS A 170 -3.92 -12.48 9.74
CA LYS A 170 -3.95 -12.86 11.15
C LYS A 170 -3.14 -11.87 11.96
N LEU A 171 -3.78 -11.31 12.98
CA LEU A 171 -3.14 -10.49 14.00
C LEU A 171 -2.97 -11.38 15.23
N VAL A 172 -1.74 -11.58 15.67
CA VAL A 172 -1.39 -12.47 16.79
C VAL A 172 -0.72 -11.68 17.91
N GLU A 173 -0.72 -12.22 19.13
CA GLU A 173 -0.08 -11.55 20.26
C GLU A 173 1.42 -11.41 20.04
N THR A 174 2.09 -12.52 19.72
CA THR A 174 3.53 -12.61 19.43
C THR A 174 3.78 -13.71 18.39
N ILE A 175 4.96 -13.71 17.77
CA ILE A 175 5.50 -14.81 16.95
C ILE A 175 6.59 -15.52 17.77
N GLU A 176 6.79 -16.85 17.60
CA GLU A 176 7.49 -17.70 18.58
C GLU A 176 8.94 -17.26 18.89
N ASP A 177 9.66 -16.71 17.90
CA ASP A 177 11.02 -16.19 18.08
C ASP A 177 11.11 -14.88 18.89
N GLY A 178 9.97 -14.22 19.14
CA GLY A 178 9.85 -12.95 19.84
C GLY A 178 10.52 -11.77 19.13
N GLN A 179 10.77 -11.87 17.82
CA GLN A 179 11.50 -10.89 17.02
C GLN A 179 10.92 -10.65 15.62
N THR A 180 10.27 -11.66 15.04
CA THR A 180 9.59 -11.52 13.75
C THR A 180 8.32 -10.70 13.92
N LEU A 181 8.31 -9.52 13.29
CA LEU A 181 7.25 -8.52 13.39
C LEU A 181 6.01 -8.93 12.56
N ALA A 182 6.26 -9.53 11.39
CA ALA A 182 5.27 -10.11 10.50
C ALA A 182 5.94 -11.18 9.62
N TYR A 183 5.14 -12.03 8.98
CA TYR A 183 5.58 -12.91 7.90
C TYR A 183 4.41 -13.24 6.95
N VAL A 184 4.74 -13.68 5.73
CA VAL A 184 3.77 -14.23 4.77
C VAL A 184 4.06 -15.68 4.46
N HIS A 185 3.01 -16.44 4.16
CA HIS A 185 3.17 -17.82 3.67
C HIS A 185 2.07 -18.20 2.66
N PRO A 186 2.35 -19.09 1.69
CA PRO A 186 1.32 -19.64 0.82
C PRO A 186 0.21 -20.34 1.61
N ASN A 187 -1.02 -20.32 1.09
CA ASN A 187 -2.14 -21.01 1.71
C ASN A 187 -2.13 -22.50 1.37
N ASP A 188 -2.09 -23.36 2.40
CA ASP A 188 -1.95 -24.83 2.30
C ASP A 188 -3.02 -25.50 1.40
N LYS A 189 -4.17 -24.85 1.18
CA LYS A 189 -5.25 -25.36 0.31
C LYS A 189 -5.27 -24.72 -1.07
N ASN A 190 -4.61 -23.57 -1.24
CA ASN A 190 -4.60 -22.80 -2.47
C ASN A 190 -3.29 -22.01 -2.58
N LEU A 191 -2.22 -22.64 -3.08
CA LEU A 191 -0.88 -22.04 -3.21
C LEU A 191 -0.83 -20.79 -4.14
N ALA A 192 -1.91 -20.50 -4.88
CA ALA A 192 -2.04 -19.25 -5.63
C ALA A 192 -2.35 -18.03 -4.73
N LYS A 193 -2.70 -18.29 -3.46
CA LYS A 193 -3.11 -17.35 -2.42
C LYS A 193 -2.15 -17.44 -1.20
N TRP A 194 -2.08 -16.35 -0.44
CA TRP A 194 -1.15 -16.15 0.67
C TRP A 194 -1.90 -15.73 1.94
N ASN A 195 -1.33 -16.03 3.10
CA ASN A 195 -1.76 -15.48 4.38
C ASN A 195 -0.69 -14.51 4.89
N ILE A 196 -1.12 -13.39 5.49
CA ILE A 196 -0.26 -12.44 6.21
C ILE A 196 -0.45 -12.69 7.70
N VAL A 197 0.64 -12.76 8.47
CA VAL A 197 0.62 -12.86 9.93
C VAL A 197 1.41 -11.69 10.52
N VAL A 198 0.87 -11.03 11.54
CA VAL A 198 1.45 -9.81 12.14
C VAL A 198 1.42 -9.91 13.67
N ALA A 199 2.56 -9.73 14.33
CA ALA A 199 2.71 -9.76 15.78
C ALA A 199 2.39 -8.40 16.41
N MET A 200 1.33 -8.32 17.23
CA MET A 200 0.81 -7.06 17.77
C MET A 200 1.57 -6.55 19.01
N ASP A 201 2.32 -7.41 19.71
CA ASP A 201 3.22 -7.01 20.79
C ASP A 201 4.41 -6.18 20.27
N SER A 202 4.82 -6.43 19.04
CA SER A 202 5.94 -5.76 18.37
C SER A 202 5.66 -4.29 18.04
N PHE A 203 4.41 -3.84 18.19
CA PHE A 203 3.95 -2.46 18.02
C PHE A 203 4.31 -1.55 19.21
N HIS A 204 5.38 -1.88 19.93
CA HIS A 204 6.00 -0.98 20.90
C HIS A 204 6.97 -0.01 20.22
N ASP A 205 7.49 -0.41 19.06
CA ASP A 205 8.24 0.40 18.14
C ASP A 205 7.30 1.11 17.13
N GLY A 206 7.79 2.14 16.43
CA GLY A 206 6.93 3.15 15.80
C GLY A 206 6.05 2.64 14.67
N GLU A 207 4.93 3.33 14.39
CA GLU A 207 4.02 3.02 13.26
C GLU A 207 4.76 2.91 11.90
N GLN A 208 5.89 3.60 11.80
CA GLN A 208 6.81 3.62 10.67
C GLN A 208 7.43 2.25 10.36
N GLU A 209 7.90 1.54 11.40
CA GLU A 209 8.50 0.22 11.30
C GLU A 209 7.48 -0.83 10.87
N VAL A 210 6.25 -0.72 11.38
CA VAL A 210 5.15 -1.57 10.94
C VAL A 210 4.86 -1.35 9.46
N ILE A 211 4.71 -0.09 9.01
CA ILE A 211 4.45 0.23 7.60
C ILE A 211 5.57 -0.31 6.71
N PHE A 212 6.84 -0.12 7.12
CA PHE A 212 7.99 -0.67 6.42
C PHE A 212 7.89 -2.21 6.31
N THR A 213 7.66 -2.89 7.42
CA THR A 213 7.53 -4.35 7.51
C THR A 213 6.38 -4.87 6.64
N LEU A 214 5.21 -4.21 6.65
CA LEU A 214 4.08 -4.61 5.83
C LEU A 214 4.36 -4.43 4.32
N ILE A 215 5.19 -3.46 3.91
CA ILE A 215 5.64 -3.31 2.52
C ILE A 215 6.69 -4.38 2.15
N HIS A 216 7.55 -4.74 3.10
CA HIS A 216 8.50 -5.85 2.97
C HIS A 216 7.74 -7.18 2.73
N GLU A 217 6.80 -7.52 3.61
CA GLU A 217 5.91 -8.69 3.48
C GLU A 217 5.09 -8.69 2.18
N PHE A 218 4.55 -7.54 1.80
CA PHE A 218 3.90 -7.40 0.49
C PHE A 218 4.85 -7.74 -0.66
N SER A 219 6.13 -7.36 -0.57
CA SER A 219 7.12 -7.63 -1.61
C SER A 219 7.40 -9.13 -1.79
N HIS A 220 7.38 -9.93 -0.72
CA HIS A 220 7.44 -11.39 -0.84
C HIS A 220 6.25 -11.90 -1.67
N ILE A 221 5.01 -11.51 -1.34
CA ILE A 221 3.84 -11.89 -2.15
C ILE A 221 3.98 -11.38 -3.60
N LEU A 222 4.42 -10.15 -3.83
CA LEU A 222 4.62 -9.57 -5.17
C LEU A 222 5.62 -10.37 -6.02
N THR A 223 6.69 -10.87 -5.41
CA THR A 223 7.83 -11.48 -6.10
C THR A 223 7.78 -13.01 -6.13
N LEU A 224 6.96 -13.65 -5.29
CA LEU A 224 6.81 -15.11 -5.14
C LEU A 224 5.42 -15.66 -5.52
N ASN A 225 4.41 -14.81 -5.78
CA ASN A 225 3.08 -15.31 -6.20
C ASN A 225 3.12 -16.16 -7.49
N HIS A 226 2.07 -16.94 -7.73
CA HIS A 226 1.94 -17.87 -8.86
C HIS A 226 2.19 -17.28 -10.27
N SER A 227 2.15 -15.95 -10.47
CA SER A 227 2.51 -15.34 -11.76
C SER A 227 4.02 -15.17 -11.95
N GLN A 228 4.78 -15.21 -10.86
CA GLN A 228 6.23 -15.17 -10.82
C GLN A 228 6.86 -16.57 -10.89
N LEU A 229 6.08 -17.63 -10.71
CA LEU A 229 6.54 -19.04 -10.72
C LEU A 229 6.20 -19.72 -12.05
N THR A 230 7.00 -20.70 -12.45
CA THR A 230 6.69 -21.59 -13.58
C THR A 230 5.73 -22.71 -13.16
N GLU A 231 5.13 -23.42 -14.12
CA GLU A 231 4.40 -24.67 -13.85
C GLU A 231 5.34 -25.86 -13.53
N GLU A 232 6.65 -25.73 -13.76
CA GLU A 232 7.67 -26.72 -13.41
C GLU A 232 8.16 -26.49 -11.96
N PHE A 233 8.13 -27.53 -11.13
CA PHE A 233 8.58 -27.51 -9.72
C PHE A 233 9.91 -28.24 -9.49
N THR A 234 10.55 -28.73 -10.54
CA THR A 234 11.79 -29.53 -10.49
C THR A 234 12.64 -29.24 -11.72
N ASP A 235 13.97 -29.39 -11.62
CA ASP A 235 14.94 -29.08 -12.68
C ASP A 235 14.88 -27.58 -13.13
N CYS A 236 14.85 -26.67 -12.15
CA CYS A 236 14.76 -25.24 -12.38
C CYS A 236 15.87 -24.72 -13.31
N LYS A 237 15.45 -24.06 -14.41
CA LYS A 237 16.35 -23.43 -15.40
C LYS A 237 16.73 -21.99 -15.02
N THR A 238 16.13 -21.51 -13.94
CA THR A 238 16.07 -20.17 -13.38
C THR A 238 16.41 -20.26 -11.89
N PHE A 239 16.41 -19.14 -11.17
CA PHE A 239 16.57 -19.18 -9.71
C PHE A 239 15.41 -19.96 -9.06
N GLU A 240 15.77 -20.86 -8.15
CA GLU A 240 14.89 -21.77 -7.42
C GLU A 240 14.66 -21.20 -6.01
N VAL A 241 13.40 -21.22 -5.56
CA VAL A 241 12.95 -20.76 -4.24
C VAL A 241 12.02 -21.82 -3.63
N GLN A 242 11.67 -21.68 -2.35
CA GLN A 242 10.83 -22.65 -1.64
C GLN A 242 9.46 -22.86 -2.31
N GLU A 243 8.92 -21.81 -2.94
CA GLU A 243 7.65 -21.86 -3.66
C GLU A 243 7.75 -22.52 -5.06
N GLY A 244 8.96 -22.78 -5.55
CA GLY A 244 9.24 -23.47 -6.82
C GLY A 244 10.22 -22.74 -7.74
N CYS A 245 10.20 -23.06 -9.04
CA CYS A 245 11.06 -22.42 -10.02
C CYS A 245 10.49 -21.05 -10.44
N LEU A 246 11.29 -19.98 -10.38
CA LEU A 246 10.86 -18.66 -10.85
C LEU A 246 10.77 -18.57 -12.38
N ASN A 247 9.85 -17.79 -12.91
CA ASN A 247 9.79 -17.46 -14.34
C ASN A 247 11.05 -16.69 -14.77
N ASN A 248 11.46 -16.85 -16.04
CA ASN A 248 12.60 -16.10 -16.60
C ASN A 248 12.47 -14.58 -16.40
N SER A 249 11.26 -14.06 -16.54
CA SER A 249 10.91 -12.64 -16.38
C SER A 249 10.41 -12.28 -14.97
N ALA A 250 10.48 -13.19 -14.00
CA ALA A 250 10.10 -12.88 -12.63
C ALA A 250 10.99 -11.77 -12.06
N TYR A 251 10.44 -10.91 -11.21
CA TYR A 251 11.19 -9.80 -10.60
C TYR A 251 12.38 -10.34 -9.80
N LEU A 252 12.15 -11.32 -8.92
CA LEU A 252 13.20 -11.95 -8.12
C LEU A 252 14.25 -12.67 -8.97
N ASN A 253 13.86 -13.40 -10.02
CA ASN A 253 14.87 -14.01 -10.92
C ASN A 253 15.70 -12.92 -11.61
N THR A 254 15.08 -11.86 -12.15
CA THR A 254 15.82 -10.79 -12.84
C THR A 254 16.77 -10.05 -11.89
N PHE A 255 16.33 -9.81 -10.66
CA PHE A 255 17.11 -9.22 -9.58
C PHE A 255 18.28 -10.11 -9.16
N TYR A 256 18.04 -11.41 -8.93
CA TYR A 256 19.06 -12.42 -8.66
C TYR A 256 20.12 -12.47 -9.78
N GLN A 257 19.71 -12.53 -11.05
CA GLN A 257 20.65 -12.58 -12.19
C GLN A 257 21.52 -11.31 -12.26
N LYS A 258 20.99 -10.15 -11.85
CA LYS A 258 21.66 -8.85 -11.91
C LYS A 258 22.61 -8.59 -10.73
N PHE A 259 22.22 -9.00 -9.52
CA PHE A 259 22.92 -8.60 -8.28
C PHE A 259 23.54 -9.76 -7.49
N TRP A 260 23.02 -10.99 -7.58
CA TRP A 260 23.47 -12.12 -6.76
C TRP A 260 24.25 -13.18 -7.52
N LYS A 261 23.84 -13.55 -8.74
CA LYS A 261 24.33 -14.76 -9.44
C LYS A 261 25.86 -14.90 -9.56
N GLY A 262 26.59 -13.80 -9.67
CA GLY A 262 28.07 -13.83 -9.73
C GLY A 262 28.77 -14.04 -8.38
N LYS A 263 28.00 -14.02 -7.29
CA LYS A 263 28.44 -14.06 -5.90
C LYS A 263 27.63 -15.02 -5.01
N PHE A 264 26.57 -15.64 -5.54
CA PHE A 264 25.60 -16.38 -4.75
C PHE A 264 26.25 -17.49 -3.90
N ASP A 265 27.11 -18.32 -4.47
CA ASP A 265 27.80 -19.39 -3.73
C ASP A 265 28.66 -18.84 -2.57
N GLU A 266 29.36 -17.71 -2.78
CA GLU A 266 30.18 -17.04 -1.75
C GLU A 266 29.33 -16.43 -0.63
N TRP A 267 28.16 -15.89 -1.01
CA TRP A 267 27.24 -15.18 -0.12
C TRP A 267 26.27 -16.09 0.64
N ALA A 268 25.82 -17.19 0.03
CA ALA A 268 24.93 -18.16 0.66
C ALA A 268 25.65 -19.00 1.73
N GLU A 269 26.96 -19.28 1.56
CA GLU A 269 27.74 -20.02 2.56
C GLU A 269 28.04 -19.22 3.84
N ASN A 270 28.03 -17.88 3.79
CA ASN A 270 28.55 -17.02 4.87
C ASN A 270 27.72 -15.74 5.08
N TYR A 271 26.40 -15.87 5.12
CA TYR A 271 25.49 -14.71 5.04
C TYR A 271 25.71 -13.67 6.16
N GLU A 272 26.02 -14.11 7.38
CA GLU A 272 26.36 -13.25 8.53
C GLU A 272 27.53 -12.29 8.25
N GLU A 273 28.44 -12.63 7.33
CA GLU A 273 29.58 -11.78 6.98
C GLU A 273 29.36 -10.95 5.71
N ASN A 274 28.26 -11.15 4.97
CA ASN A 274 28.05 -10.52 3.66
C ASN A 274 28.01 -9.00 3.72
N TYR A 275 27.23 -8.44 4.66
CA TYR A 275 27.15 -7.00 4.86
C TYR A 275 28.48 -6.38 5.30
N VAL A 276 29.21 -7.06 6.20
CA VAL A 276 30.53 -6.59 6.67
C VAL A 276 31.58 -6.62 5.55
N LYS A 277 31.51 -7.60 4.65
CA LYS A 277 32.38 -7.73 3.47
C LYS A 277 32.06 -6.72 2.37
N ASP A 278 30.78 -6.47 2.10
CA ASP A 278 30.33 -5.51 1.08
C ASP A 278 29.10 -4.68 1.52
N PRO A 279 29.29 -3.66 2.38
CA PRO A 279 28.20 -2.77 2.81
C PRO A 279 27.71 -1.82 1.70
N ASN A 280 28.29 -1.89 0.49
CA ASN A 280 27.78 -1.22 -0.70
C ASN A 280 26.81 -2.09 -1.49
N ALA A 281 26.83 -3.42 -1.30
CA ALA A 281 25.94 -4.37 -1.94
C ALA A 281 24.51 -4.29 -1.39
N PHE A 282 24.34 -4.22 -0.07
CA PHE A 282 23.03 -4.40 0.58
C PHE A 282 22.52 -3.12 1.24
N VAL A 283 21.19 -2.96 1.27
CA VAL A 283 20.54 -1.78 1.88
C VAL A 283 20.54 -1.84 3.42
N THR A 284 20.56 -3.04 3.98
CA THR A 284 20.67 -3.39 5.41
C THR A 284 21.52 -4.64 5.58
N GLU A 285 21.81 -4.99 6.83
CA GLU A 285 22.40 -6.30 7.16
C GLU A 285 21.41 -7.45 6.87
N TYR A 286 20.11 -7.23 7.12
CA TYR A 286 19.03 -8.19 6.79
C TYR A 286 18.91 -8.48 5.30
N ALA A 287 19.04 -7.46 4.45
CA ALA A 287 19.11 -7.62 3.00
C ALA A 287 20.30 -8.49 2.53
N SER A 288 21.26 -8.83 3.38
CA SER A 288 22.40 -9.68 3.03
C SER A 288 22.20 -11.18 3.31
N VAL A 289 21.07 -11.56 3.94
CA VAL A 289 20.71 -12.95 4.29
C VAL A 289 20.48 -13.80 3.04
N ASN A 290 19.55 -13.39 2.16
CA ASN A 290 19.24 -14.11 0.93
C ASN A 290 18.64 -13.17 -0.15
N PRO A 291 18.51 -13.60 -1.42
CA PRO A 291 17.98 -12.76 -2.50
C PRO A 291 16.51 -12.31 -2.35
N GLY A 292 15.71 -13.06 -1.58
CA GLY A 292 14.33 -12.74 -1.21
C GLY A 292 14.26 -11.55 -0.24
N GLU A 293 15.01 -11.60 0.87
CA GLU A 293 15.08 -10.47 1.80
C GLU A 293 15.64 -9.22 1.12
N ASP A 294 16.67 -9.39 0.28
CA ASP A 294 17.30 -8.27 -0.43
C ASP A 294 16.34 -7.56 -1.41
N ILE A 295 15.49 -8.31 -2.12
CA ILE A 295 14.49 -7.69 -3.00
C ILE A 295 13.36 -7.05 -2.18
N ALA A 296 12.95 -7.65 -1.06
CA ALA A 296 11.92 -7.09 -0.17
C ALA A 296 12.38 -5.80 0.52
N GLU A 297 13.57 -5.81 1.12
CA GLU A 297 14.25 -4.65 1.70
C GLU A 297 14.52 -3.53 0.69
N SER A 298 14.83 -3.89 -0.55
CA SER A 298 15.03 -2.93 -1.64
C SER A 298 13.69 -2.38 -2.16
N PHE A 299 12.62 -3.19 -2.17
CA PHE A 299 11.28 -2.76 -2.59
C PHE A 299 10.65 -1.81 -1.57
N ALA A 300 10.73 -2.11 -0.27
CA ALA A 300 10.27 -1.22 0.79
C ALA A 300 10.94 0.16 0.71
N ARG A 301 12.26 0.19 0.46
CA ARG A 301 12.98 1.45 0.21
C ARG A 301 12.65 2.09 -1.13
N PHE A 302 12.35 1.34 -2.17
CA PHE A 302 11.81 1.89 -3.42
C PHE A 302 10.47 2.59 -3.20
N VAL A 303 9.57 2.01 -2.40
CA VAL A 303 8.27 2.62 -2.07
C VAL A 303 8.45 3.87 -1.21
N LEU A 304 9.17 3.78 -0.11
CA LEU A 304 9.24 4.84 0.90
C LEU A 304 10.24 5.97 0.57
N LYS A 305 11.42 5.65 0.02
CA LYS A 305 12.45 6.65 -0.30
C LYS A 305 12.27 7.28 -1.68
N ASN A 306 12.92 8.41 -1.88
CA ASN A 306 13.11 9.03 -3.18
C ASN A 306 14.01 8.18 -4.08
N LYS A 307 13.92 8.38 -5.39
CA LYS A 307 14.80 7.71 -6.36
C LYS A 307 16.28 8.06 -6.06
N PRO A 308 17.18 7.08 -5.87
CA PRO A 308 18.59 7.37 -5.67
C PRO A 308 19.17 8.16 -6.85
N THR A 309 19.81 9.28 -6.55
CA THR A 309 20.48 10.13 -7.55
C THR A 309 21.89 9.64 -7.88
N ASP A 310 22.57 9.03 -6.90
CA ASP A 310 23.81 8.30 -7.09
C ASP A 310 23.53 6.79 -7.18
N THR A 311 23.96 6.16 -8.28
CA THR A 311 23.89 4.71 -8.51
C THR A 311 25.27 4.05 -8.56
N SER A 312 26.30 4.71 -8.04
CA SER A 312 27.65 4.13 -7.88
C SER A 312 27.68 2.94 -6.93
N MET A 313 26.85 2.96 -5.88
CA MET A 313 26.66 1.85 -4.93
C MET A 313 25.61 0.85 -5.44
N ILE A 314 25.89 -0.44 -5.29
CA ILE A 314 25.00 -1.53 -5.73
C ILE A 314 23.63 -1.46 -5.02
N LYS A 315 23.59 -1.17 -3.72
CA LYS A 315 22.35 -0.99 -2.97
C LYS A 315 21.42 0.10 -3.53
N ASN A 316 21.99 1.17 -4.08
CA ASN A 316 21.21 2.19 -4.78
C ASN A 316 20.73 1.72 -6.16
N GLN A 317 21.49 0.84 -6.84
CA GLN A 317 21.04 0.19 -8.07
C GLN A 317 19.90 -0.81 -7.83
N LYS A 318 19.87 -1.48 -6.67
CA LYS A 318 18.78 -2.37 -6.24
C LYS A 318 17.48 -1.59 -5.98
N ILE A 319 17.56 -0.43 -5.33
CA ILE A 319 16.39 0.48 -5.20
C ILE A 319 16.00 1.05 -6.58
N ALA A 320 16.97 1.37 -7.45
CA ALA A 320 16.71 1.91 -8.78
C ALA A 320 16.08 0.88 -9.76
N PHE A 321 16.29 -0.43 -9.53
CA PHE A 321 15.82 -1.54 -10.37
C PHE A 321 14.31 -1.50 -10.64
N PHE A 322 13.49 -1.21 -9.62
CA PHE A 322 12.04 -1.21 -9.76
C PHE A 322 11.51 -0.07 -10.66
N TYR A 323 12.32 0.97 -10.92
CA TYR A 323 11.95 2.03 -11.87
C TYR A 323 12.01 1.58 -13.34
N ASP A 324 12.60 0.41 -13.63
CA ASP A 324 12.58 -0.18 -14.98
C ASP A 324 11.21 -0.84 -15.31
N TYR A 325 10.30 -0.93 -14.32
CA TYR A 325 8.98 -1.57 -14.41
C TYR A 325 7.85 -0.55 -14.20
N PRO A 326 7.20 -0.04 -15.26
CA PRO A 326 6.18 1.01 -15.15
C PRO A 326 5.00 0.67 -14.24
N GLU A 327 4.61 -0.60 -14.20
CA GLU A 327 3.58 -1.15 -13.31
C GLU A 327 3.98 -1.08 -11.83
N LEU A 328 5.27 -1.29 -11.50
CA LEU A 328 5.77 -1.13 -10.13
C LEU A 328 5.95 0.34 -9.76
N VAL A 329 6.28 1.21 -10.72
CA VAL A 329 6.24 2.67 -10.51
C VAL A 329 4.82 3.17 -10.25
N LYS A 330 3.82 2.64 -10.97
CA LYS A 330 2.41 2.92 -10.68
C LYS A 330 2.05 2.41 -9.29
N MET A 331 2.33 1.13 -8.98
CA MET A 331 2.04 0.53 -7.68
C MET A 331 2.71 1.29 -6.52
N ARG A 332 3.98 1.69 -6.65
CA ARG A 332 4.65 2.59 -5.70
C ARG A 332 3.87 3.88 -5.52
N ASN A 333 3.43 4.50 -6.61
CA ASN A 333 2.70 5.76 -6.52
C ASN A 333 1.29 5.54 -5.95
N ASP A 334 0.62 4.42 -6.19
CA ASP A 334 -0.66 4.07 -5.56
C ASP A 334 -0.49 3.79 -4.06
N MET A 335 0.50 2.97 -3.67
CA MET A 335 0.87 2.69 -2.28
C MET A 335 1.24 3.96 -1.54
N ARG A 336 2.10 4.78 -2.17
CA ARG A 336 2.44 6.10 -1.68
C ARG A 336 1.14 6.88 -1.58
N ASP A 337 0.36 7.13 -2.62
CA ASP A 337 -0.90 7.91 -2.60
C ASP A 337 -1.97 7.37 -1.61
N ASN A 338 -1.93 6.10 -1.17
CA ASN A 338 -2.82 5.55 -0.14
C ASN A 338 -2.28 5.73 1.29
N LEU A 339 -1.00 5.41 1.53
CA LEU A 339 -0.27 5.75 2.76
C LEU A 339 -0.15 7.28 2.93
N LYS A 340 -0.16 7.96 1.79
CA LYS A 340 -0.35 9.37 1.51
C LYS A 340 -1.80 9.65 1.11
N ASN A 341 -2.78 9.14 1.84
CA ASN A 341 -3.98 9.98 2.01
C ASN A 341 -3.63 11.33 2.73
N PHE A 342 -2.34 11.48 3.10
CA PHE A 342 -1.52 12.66 3.39
C PHE A 342 -0.81 13.39 2.17
N VAL A 343 -0.90 12.95 0.89
CA VAL A 343 -0.34 13.57 -0.37
C VAL A 343 -0.86 12.83 -1.65
N ARG A 344 -1.39 13.39 -2.76
CA ARG A 344 -2.09 14.63 -3.13
C ARG A 344 -2.30 14.64 -4.65
N LYS A 345 -3.48 15.07 -5.10
CA LYS A 345 -3.80 15.28 -6.52
C LYS A 345 -3.85 16.78 -6.81
N ARG A 346 -3.16 17.26 -7.86
CA ARG A 346 -3.33 18.66 -8.32
C ARG A 346 -4.73 18.81 -8.92
N VAL A 347 -5.54 19.73 -8.40
CA VAL A 347 -6.95 19.83 -8.82
C VAL A 347 -7.22 21.04 -9.71
N ARG A 348 -6.57 22.20 -9.49
CA ARG A 348 -6.77 23.43 -10.28
C ARG A 348 -5.50 24.27 -10.46
N ASN A 349 -5.59 25.21 -11.41
CA ASN A 349 -4.85 26.46 -11.47
C ASN A 349 -5.81 27.59 -11.09
#